data_AF-A0A9P5J708-F1
#
_entry.id   AF-A0A9P5J708-F1
#
_cell.length_a   1.000
_cell.length_b   1.000
_cell.length_c   1.000
_cell.angle_alpha   90.00
_cell.angle_beta   90.00
_cell.angle_gamma   90.00
#
_symmetry.space_group_name_H-M   'P 1'
#
loop_
_entity.id
_entity.type
_entity.pdbx_description
1 polymer ?
#
loop_
_entity_poly.entity_id
_entity_poly.type
_entity_poly.pdbx_seq_one_letter_code
_entity_poly.pdbx_strand_id
1 'polypeptide(L)'
;MAPLADALLTVLPTDILPEYLTTYIPGTTPLSETPVVVSVLAGYLATIFSIQWLMKDKQALKLTFLFQLHNLFLTSISGLLLVLILEETLPIWWNKGFFNAICHPRSWTPRLEFYYMINYYIKYVELIDTVFLAAKKKPLAFLHVFHHSATALLCYTQLNGKTAVSWIVISLNLLVHVVMYYYYYATAGGAKIWWKKYLTSMQITQFVIDLGVVYFARTSFIMWQRLVFRGYVPNWIFFDNCAGSEPAAYFGAGLLTSYLFLFIDFYIRTYKGGAAKKGGAKKTKAE
;
A
#
# COMPACT_ATOMS: atom_id res chain seq x y z
N MET A 1 -14.41 18.33 11.18
CA MET A 1 -15.42 18.46 10.11
C MET A 1 -14.80 17.87 8.86
N ALA A 2 -15.55 17.06 8.11
CA ALA A 2 -15.06 16.38 6.93
C ALA A 2 -15.79 16.91 5.68
N PRO A 3 -15.46 18.13 5.22
CA PRO A 3 -16.20 18.82 4.17
C PRO A 3 -16.22 18.08 2.83
N LEU A 4 -15.14 17.40 2.43
CA LEU A 4 -15.09 16.67 1.16
C LEU A 4 -15.90 15.37 1.26
N ALA A 5 -15.75 14.64 2.37
CA ALA A 5 -16.52 13.42 2.61
C ALA A 5 -18.02 13.73 2.65
N ASP A 6 -18.41 14.77 3.38
CA ASP A 6 -19.79 15.21 3.51
C ASP A 6 -20.34 15.67 2.14
N ALA A 7 -19.53 16.36 1.32
CA ALA A 7 -19.91 16.74 -0.04
C ALA A 7 -20.11 15.51 -0.97
N LEU A 8 -19.25 14.50 -0.90
CA LEU A 8 -19.39 13.29 -1.72
C LEU A 8 -20.66 12.50 -1.36
N LEU A 9 -21.03 12.47 -0.07
CA LEU A 9 -22.25 11.82 0.39
C LEU A 9 -23.53 12.49 -0.14
N THR A 10 -23.47 13.77 -0.54
CA THR A 10 -24.62 14.43 -1.20
C THR A 10 -24.84 13.95 -2.64
N VAL A 11 -23.79 13.39 -3.27
CA VAL A 11 -23.83 12.91 -4.67
C VAL A 11 -23.97 11.39 -4.74
N LEU A 12 -23.39 10.68 -3.76
CA LEU A 12 -23.42 9.21 -3.69
C LEU A 12 -24.51 8.74 -2.72
N PRO A 13 -25.57 8.06 -3.18
CA PRO A 13 -26.63 7.56 -2.32
C PRO A 13 -26.15 6.33 -1.54
N THR A 14 -25.36 6.56 -0.49
CA THR A 14 -24.82 5.49 0.35
C THR A 14 -25.88 4.83 1.22
N ASP A 15 -27.00 5.50 1.49
CA ASP A 15 -28.13 4.98 2.28
C ASP A 15 -28.87 3.81 1.58
N ILE A 16 -28.68 3.67 0.26
CA ILE A 16 -29.28 2.60 -0.55
C ILE A 16 -28.34 1.40 -0.66
N LEU A 17 -27.06 1.57 -0.29
CA LEU A 17 -26.08 0.51 -0.40
C LEU A 17 -26.22 -0.49 0.76
N PRO A 18 -26.16 -1.80 0.48
CA PRO A 18 -26.07 -2.81 1.54
C PRO A 18 -24.91 -2.57 2.50
N GLU A 19 -25.11 -2.88 3.78
CA GLU A 19 -24.13 -2.65 4.84
C GLU A 19 -22.76 -3.29 4.56
N TYR A 20 -22.73 -4.45 3.91
CA TYR A 20 -21.49 -5.15 3.57
C TYR A 20 -20.62 -4.41 2.53
N LEU A 21 -21.15 -3.38 1.86
CA LEU A 21 -20.42 -2.50 0.95
C LEU A 21 -19.87 -1.25 1.64
N THR A 22 -20.45 -0.86 2.78
CA THR A 22 -20.07 0.34 3.53
C THR A 22 -19.28 0.04 4.80
N THR A 23 -19.41 -1.18 5.33
CA THR A 23 -18.77 -1.67 6.56
C THR A 23 -18.11 -3.02 6.30
N TYR A 24 -16.95 -3.27 6.92
CA TYR A 24 -16.22 -4.51 6.71
C TYR A 24 -16.77 -5.64 7.58
N ILE A 25 -17.43 -6.60 6.95
CA ILE A 25 -18.06 -7.76 7.61
C ILE A 25 -17.39 -9.03 7.09
N PRO A 26 -16.51 -9.68 7.89
CA PRO A 26 -15.88 -10.94 7.49
C PRO A 26 -16.92 -12.01 7.12
N GLY A 27 -16.75 -12.63 5.96
CA GLY A 27 -17.66 -13.66 5.42
C GLY A 27 -18.84 -13.13 4.60
N THR A 28 -19.09 -11.81 4.63
CA THR A 28 -20.21 -11.21 3.86
C THR A 28 -19.70 -10.18 2.85
N THR A 29 -18.74 -9.35 3.27
CA THR A 29 -18.11 -8.36 2.39
C THR A 29 -17.34 -9.07 1.27
N PRO A 30 -17.46 -8.65 -0.01
CA PRO A 30 -16.68 -9.20 -1.09
C PRO A 30 -15.18 -9.23 -0.77
N LEU A 31 -14.49 -10.31 -1.11
CA LEU A 31 -13.06 -10.50 -0.83
C LEU A 31 -12.71 -10.49 0.67
N SER A 32 -13.66 -10.74 1.58
CA SER A 32 -13.41 -10.85 3.02
C SER A 32 -13.11 -12.27 3.52
N GLU A 33 -13.12 -13.25 2.62
CA GLU A 33 -12.85 -14.66 2.96
C GLU A 33 -11.47 -15.12 2.50
N THR A 34 -10.79 -15.90 3.33
CA THR A 34 -9.45 -16.42 3.01
C THR A 34 -9.41 -17.26 1.73
N PRO A 35 -10.32 -18.22 1.48
CA PRO A 35 -10.31 -19.00 0.25
C PRO A 35 -10.47 -18.12 -1.00
N VAL A 36 -11.30 -17.07 -0.92
CA VAL A 36 -11.51 -16.14 -2.03
C VAL A 36 -10.23 -15.33 -2.30
N VAL A 37 -9.61 -14.76 -1.26
CA VAL A 37 -8.37 -13.99 -1.40
C VAL A 37 -7.24 -14.84 -2.00
N VAL A 38 -7.05 -16.06 -1.48
CA VAL A 38 -6.03 -16.99 -2.00
C VAL A 38 -6.32 -17.38 -3.45
N SER A 39 -7.59 -17.65 -3.80
CA SER A 39 -7.98 -18.00 -5.16
C SER A 39 -7.73 -16.86 -6.14
N VAL A 40 -8.00 -15.62 -5.75
CA VAL A 40 -7.72 -14.44 -6.58
C VAL A 40 -6.22 -14.25 -6.78
N LEU A 41 -5.40 -14.42 -5.74
CA LEU A 41 -3.94 -14.31 -5.85
C LEU A 41 -3.34 -15.44 -6.70
N ALA A 42 -3.84 -16.66 -6.55
CA ALA A 42 -3.45 -17.79 -7.40
C ALA A 42 -3.86 -17.55 -8.86
N GLY A 43 -5.08 -17.07 -9.09
CA GLY A 43 -5.58 -16.69 -10.41
C GLY A 43 -4.78 -15.57 -11.05
N TYR A 44 -4.34 -14.58 -10.26
CA TYR A 44 -3.45 -13.50 -10.71
C TYR A 44 -2.11 -14.06 -11.21
N LEU A 45 -1.45 -14.93 -10.44
CA LEU A 45 -0.20 -15.55 -10.85
C LEU A 45 -0.40 -16.41 -12.11
N ALA A 46 -1.44 -17.23 -12.13
CA ALA A 46 -1.80 -18.06 -13.30
C ALA A 46 -2.03 -17.19 -14.55
N THR A 47 -2.72 -16.06 -14.41
CA THR A 47 -2.97 -15.11 -15.50
C THR A 47 -1.67 -14.54 -16.04
N ILE A 48 -0.75 -14.13 -15.17
CA ILE A 48 0.56 -13.58 -15.61
C ILE A 48 1.34 -14.63 -16.40
N PHE A 49 1.48 -15.84 -15.86
CA PHE A 49 2.23 -16.91 -16.55
C PHE A 49 1.56 -17.31 -17.87
N SER A 50 0.24 -17.35 -17.90
CA SER A 50 -0.54 -17.61 -19.12
C SER A 50 -0.29 -16.55 -20.19
N ILE A 51 -0.31 -15.26 -19.82
CA ILE A 51 -0.02 -14.15 -20.75
C ILE A 51 1.42 -14.26 -21.25
N GLN A 52 2.40 -14.48 -20.37
CA GLN A 52 3.80 -14.61 -20.77
C GLN A 52 4.01 -15.77 -21.75
N TRP A 53 3.35 -16.90 -21.52
CA TRP A 53 3.39 -18.06 -22.42
C TRP A 53 2.73 -17.76 -23.77
N LEU A 54 1.50 -17.22 -23.78
CA LEU A 54 0.77 -16.87 -25.01
C LEU A 54 1.47 -15.79 -25.84
N MET A 55 2.21 -14.91 -25.18
CA MET A 55 2.92 -13.80 -25.82
C MET A 55 4.34 -14.16 -26.27
N LYS A 56 4.83 -15.39 -26.02
CA LYS A 56 6.20 -15.81 -26.33
C LYS A 56 6.55 -15.54 -27.80
N ASP A 57 5.70 -15.99 -28.70
CA ASP A 57 5.89 -15.90 -30.16
C ASP A 57 5.14 -14.72 -30.81
N LYS A 58 4.51 -13.86 -30.00
CA LYS A 58 3.77 -12.68 -30.48
C LYS A 58 4.56 -11.39 -30.28
N GLN A 59 4.24 -10.37 -31.09
CA GLN A 59 4.77 -9.01 -30.91
C GLN A 59 4.14 -8.34 -29.68
N ALA A 60 4.87 -7.41 -29.05
CA ALA A 60 4.39 -6.68 -27.88
C ALA A 60 3.16 -5.82 -28.23
N LEU A 61 2.11 -5.88 -27.40
CA LEU A 61 0.88 -5.13 -27.64
C LEU A 61 1.08 -3.62 -27.38
N LYS A 62 0.54 -2.78 -28.27
CA LYS A 62 0.53 -1.33 -28.12
C LYS A 62 -0.71 -0.87 -27.34
N LEU A 63 -0.67 -1.04 -26.01
CA LEU A 63 -1.78 -0.68 -25.11
C LEU A 63 -1.60 0.70 -24.46
N THR A 64 -0.97 1.66 -25.14
CA THR A 64 -0.55 2.94 -24.53
C THR A 64 -1.72 3.73 -23.96
N PHE A 65 -2.82 3.88 -24.71
CA PHE A 65 -3.99 4.63 -24.26
C PHE A 65 -4.64 3.98 -23.03
N LEU A 66 -4.88 2.66 -23.06
CA LEU A 66 -5.45 1.93 -21.92
C LEU A 66 -4.54 2.00 -20.68
N PHE A 67 -3.22 1.88 -20.88
CA PHE A 67 -2.25 2.04 -19.82
C PHE A 67 -2.29 3.45 -19.23
N GLN A 68 -2.38 4.49 -20.07
CA GLN A 68 -2.51 5.87 -19.59
C GLN A 68 -3.80 6.08 -18.81
N LEU A 69 -4.94 5.62 -19.32
CA LEU A 69 -6.23 5.72 -18.64
C LEU A 69 -6.20 5.02 -17.27
N HIS A 70 -5.61 3.83 -17.21
CA HIS A 70 -5.44 3.09 -15.97
C HIS A 70 -4.58 3.84 -14.95
N ASN A 71 -3.41 4.34 -15.35
CA ASN A 71 -2.53 5.10 -14.47
C ASN A 71 -3.16 6.44 -14.04
N LEU A 72 -3.93 7.09 -14.92
CA LEU A 72 -4.67 8.31 -14.61
C LEU A 72 -5.75 8.03 -13.56
N PHE A 73 -6.50 6.95 -13.74
CA PHE A 73 -7.46 6.48 -12.74
C PHE A 73 -6.79 6.22 -11.38
N LEU A 74 -5.68 5.47 -11.38
CA LEU A 74 -4.97 5.10 -10.14
C LEU A 74 -4.37 6.31 -9.42
N THR A 75 -3.81 7.30 -10.13
CA THR A 75 -3.33 8.54 -9.48
C THR A 75 -4.49 9.36 -8.90
N SER A 76 -5.60 9.50 -9.63
CA SER A 76 -6.76 10.26 -9.17
C SER A 76 -7.44 9.61 -7.95
N ILE A 77 -7.70 8.31 -7.99
CA ILE A 77 -8.33 7.61 -6.87
C ILE A 77 -7.42 7.56 -5.64
N SER A 78 -6.09 7.43 -5.84
CA SER A 78 -5.13 7.47 -4.73
C SER A 78 -5.11 8.84 -4.06
N GLY A 79 -5.18 9.92 -4.85
CA GLY A 79 -5.22 11.29 -4.35
C GLY A 79 -6.51 11.58 -3.61
N LEU A 80 -7.66 11.13 -4.15
CA LEU A 80 -8.95 11.26 -3.49
C LEU A 80 -8.97 10.54 -2.14
N LEU A 81 -8.57 9.26 -2.11
CA LEU A 81 -8.51 8.48 -0.87
C LEU A 81 -7.55 9.07 0.14
N LEU A 82 -6.41 9.60 -0.30
CA LEU A 82 -5.45 10.27 0.58
C LEU A 82 -6.10 11.45 1.30
N VAL A 83 -6.79 12.33 0.56
CA VAL A 83 -7.46 13.48 1.15
C VAL A 83 -8.54 13.04 2.13
N LEU A 84 -9.37 12.06 1.75
CA LEU A 84 -10.45 11.55 2.60
C LEU A 84 -9.93 10.94 3.91
N ILE A 85 -8.85 10.15 3.85
CA ILE A 85 -8.24 9.57 5.04
C ILE A 85 -7.64 10.66 5.93
N LEU A 86 -6.90 11.61 5.36
CA LEU A 86 -6.30 12.70 6.12
C LEU A 86 -7.35 13.61 6.77
N GLU A 87 -8.43 13.89 6.07
CA GLU A 87 -9.55 14.69 6.57
C GLU A 87 -10.23 14.05 7.79
N GLU A 88 -10.27 12.71 7.85
CA GLU A 88 -10.78 11.96 8.99
C GLU A 88 -9.75 11.85 10.13
N THR A 89 -8.48 11.58 9.83
CA THR A 89 -7.48 11.22 10.85
C THR A 89 -6.71 12.40 11.42
N LEU A 90 -6.45 13.46 10.65
CA LEU A 90 -5.72 14.64 11.14
C LEU A 90 -6.45 15.35 12.29
N PRO A 91 -7.78 15.52 12.29
CA PRO A 91 -8.49 16.06 13.45
C PRO A 91 -8.36 15.19 14.70
N ILE A 92 -8.32 13.86 14.54
CA ILE A 92 -8.11 12.93 15.67
C ILE A 92 -6.72 13.14 16.25
N TRP A 93 -5.69 13.22 15.40
CA TRP A 93 -4.33 13.53 15.82
C TRP A 93 -4.25 14.89 16.52
N TRP A 94 -4.75 15.96 15.89
CA TRP A 94 -4.61 17.31 16.44
C TRP A 94 -5.30 17.48 17.79
N ASN A 95 -6.49 16.90 17.97
CA ASN A 95 -7.28 17.10 19.18
C ASN A 95 -7.00 16.08 20.29
N LYS A 96 -6.62 14.84 19.95
CA LYS A 96 -6.42 13.75 20.93
C LYS A 96 -4.96 13.33 21.08
N GLY A 97 -4.05 13.87 20.27
CA GLY A 97 -2.64 13.55 20.26
C GLY A 97 -2.29 12.35 19.37
N PHE A 98 -1.00 12.26 19.03
CA PHE A 98 -0.46 11.27 18.10
C PHE A 98 -0.73 9.83 18.55
N PHE A 99 -0.44 9.52 19.81
CA PHE A 99 -0.61 8.17 20.35
C PHE A 99 -2.07 7.69 20.22
N ASN A 100 -3.03 8.54 20.61
CA ASN A 100 -4.44 8.22 20.45
C ASN A 100 -4.81 7.97 18.99
N ALA A 101 -4.34 8.80 18.06
CA ALA A 101 -4.63 8.63 16.64
C ALA A 101 -4.12 7.31 16.04
N ILE A 102 -3.03 6.73 16.56
CA ILE A 102 -2.45 5.49 16.02
C ILE A 102 -2.83 4.23 16.81
N CYS A 103 -3.19 4.36 18.09
CA CYS A 103 -3.35 3.23 18.99
C CYS A 103 -4.75 3.12 19.61
N HIS A 104 -5.52 4.20 19.73
CA HIS A 104 -6.83 4.10 20.37
C HIS A 104 -7.84 3.40 19.44
N PRO A 105 -8.66 2.44 19.94
CA PRO A 105 -9.73 1.82 19.14
C PRO A 105 -10.70 2.80 18.48
N ARG A 106 -10.97 3.96 19.11
CA ARG A 106 -11.85 5.01 18.58
C ARG A 106 -11.27 5.74 17.37
N SER A 107 -9.98 5.54 17.07
CA SER A 107 -9.33 6.06 15.87
C SER A 107 -9.61 5.20 14.64
N TRP A 108 -10.08 3.96 14.84
CA TRP A 108 -10.69 3.15 13.79
C TRP A 108 -12.17 3.56 13.62
N THR A 109 -12.40 4.67 12.92
CA THR A 109 -13.75 5.17 12.69
C THR A 109 -14.44 4.41 11.55
N PRO A 110 -15.79 4.40 11.48
CA PRO A 110 -16.50 3.78 10.36
C PRO A 110 -16.10 4.36 9.00
N ARG A 111 -15.84 5.67 8.92
CA ARG A 111 -15.36 6.33 7.71
C ARG A 111 -13.97 5.83 7.30
N LEU A 112 -13.06 5.70 8.27
CA LEU A 112 -11.73 5.16 8.01
C LEU A 112 -11.80 3.70 7.56
N GLU A 113 -12.65 2.88 8.17
CA GLU A 113 -12.87 1.48 7.75
C GLU A 113 -13.37 1.41 6.29
N PHE A 114 -14.34 2.24 5.93
CA PHE A 114 -14.85 2.35 4.55
C PHE A 114 -13.76 2.77 3.55
N TYR A 115 -12.97 3.80 3.87
CA TYR A 115 -11.87 4.23 2.99
C TYR A 115 -10.78 3.16 2.88
N TYR A 116 -10.53 2.42 3.96
CA TYR A 116 -9.64 1.27 3.93
C TYR A 116 -10.20 0.21 2.97
N MET A 117 -11.48 -0.14 3.06
CA MET A 117 -12.11 -1.11 2.16
C MET A 117 -11.96 -0.70 0.70
N ILE A 118 -12.17 0.57 0.35
CA ILE A 118 -11.95 1.06 -1.01
C ILE A 118 -10.47 0.91 -1.39
N ASN A 119 -9.53 1.35 -0.54
CA ASN A 119 -8.09 1.17 -0.78
C ASN A 119 -7.72 -0.31 -0.99
N TYR A 120 -8.32 -1.22 -0.24
CA TYR A 120 -8.15 -2.66 -0.38
C TYR A 120 -8.61 -3.16 -1.76
N TYR A 121 -9.79 -2.74 -2.23
CA TYR A 121 -10.25 -3.07 -3.58
C TYR A 121 -9.36 -2.49 -4.66
N ILE A 122 -8.85 -1.27 -4.48
CA ILE A 122 -7.89 -0.67 -5.40
C ILE A 122 -6.62 -1.51 -5.53
N LYS A 123 -6.14 -2.20 -4.48
CA LYS A 123 -4.98 -3.10 -4.60
C LYS A 123 -5.20 -4.25 -5.59
N TYR A 124 -6.43 -4.72 -5.76
CA TYR A 124 -6.75 -5.69 -6.82
C TYR A 124 -6.77 -5.04 -8.21
N VAL A 125 -7.20 -3.79 -8.31
CA VAL A 125 -7.12 -3.03 -9.58
C VAL A 125 -5.66 -2.79 -9.96
N GLU A 126 -4.78 -2.52 -9.00
CA GLU A 126 -3.32 -2.39 -9.21
C GLU A 126 -2.69 -3.68 -9.78
N LEU A 127 -3.31 -4.87 -9.61
CA LEU A 127 -2.80 -6.10 -10.22
C LEU A 127 -2.78 -6.03 -11.76
N ILE A 128 -3.66 -5.23 -12.35
CA ILE A 128 -3.76 -5.00 -13.80
C ILE A 128 -2.47 -4.36 -14.34
N ASP A 129 -1.69 -3.62 -13.54
CA ASP A 129 -0.37 -3.13 -13.95
C ASP A 129 0.53 -4.26 -14.44
N THR A 130 0.49 -5.39 -13.72
CA THR A 130 1.31 -6.56 -14.04
C THR A 130 0.85 -7.22 -15.34
N VAL A 131 -0.47 -7.21 -15.59
CA VAL A 131 -1.08 -7.67 -16.84
C VAL A 131 -0.62 -6.80 -18.01
N PHE A 132 -0.62 -5.47 -17.86
CA PHE A 132 -0.11 -4.55 -18.88
C PHE A 132 1.38 -4.78 -19.16
N LEU A 133 2.20 -4.95 -18.12
CA LEU A 133 3.63 -5.21 -18.28
C LEU A 133 3.88 -6.56 -19.00
N ALA A 134 3.16 -7.61 -18.63
CA ALA A 134 3.23 -8.91 -19.29
C ALA A 134 2.82 -8.83 -20.77
N ALA A 135 1.69 -8.18 -21.06
CA ALA A 135 1.18 -7.97 -22.42
C ALA A 135 2.11 -7.11 -23.30
N LYS A 136 2.85 -6.17 -22.69
CA LYS A 136 3.86 -5.34 -23.36
C LYS A 136 5.24 -6.00 -23.44
N LYS A 137 5.37 -7.26 -23.00
CA LYS A 137 6.64 -8.02 -22.89
C LYS A 137 7.72 -7.25 -22.13
N LYS A 138 7.32 -6.49 -21.11
CA LYS A 138 8.26 -5.82 -20.19
C LYS A 138 8.70 -6.81 -19.10
N PRO A 139 9.96 -6.76 -18.66
CA PRO A 139 10.45 -7.66 -17.63
C PRO A 139 9.68 -7.43 -16.33
N LEU A 140 9.10 -8.51 -15.79
CA LEU A 140 8.45 -8.50 -14.49
C LEU A 140 9.50 -8.75 -13.42
N ALA A 141 9.83 -7.71 -12.65
CA ALA A 141 10.73 -7.87 -11.52
C ALA A 141 10.04 -8.68 -10.41
N PHE A 142 10.78 -9.55 -9.72
CA PHE A 142 10.27 -10.26 -8.56
C PHE A 142 9.66 -9.31 -7.53
N LEU A 143 10.35 -8.19 -7.25
CA LEU A 143 9.86 -7.14 -6.35
C LEU A 143 8.46 -6.65 -6.73
N HIS A 144 8.17 -6.49 -8.02
CA HIS A 144 6.86 -6.03 -8.49
C HIS A 144 5.77 -7.05 -8.17
N VAL A 145 5.94 -8.29 -8.64
CA VAL A 145 4.93 -9.35 -8.48
C VAL A 145 4.71 -9.68 -7.00
N PHE A 146 5.80 -9.77 -6.23
CA PHE A 146 5.76 -10.01 -4.79
C PHE A 146 5.05 -8.87 -4.05
N HIS A 147 5.41 -7.61 -4.32
CA HIS A 147 4.78 -6.46 -3.69
C HIS A 147 3.27 -6.39 -3.99
N HIS A 148 2.86 -6.50 -5.25
CA HIS A 148 1.44 -6.38 -5.60
C HIS A 148 0.59 -7.50 -5.00
N SER A 149 1.08 -8.75 -5.02
CA SER A 149 0.36 -9.87 -4.41
C SER A 149 0.32 -9.78 -2.88
N ALA A 150 1.46 -9.49 -2.25
CA ALA A 150 1.54 -9.46 -0.80
C ALA A 150 0.88 -8.20 -0.19
N THR A 151 0.81 -7.08 -0.90
CA THR A 151 0.12 -5.87 -0.41
C THR A 151 -1.40 -6.04 -0.37
N ALA A 152 -1.99 -6.81 -1.30
CA ALA A 152 -3.40 -7.18 -1.21
C ALA A 152 -3.65 -8.06 0.04
N LEU A 153 -2.79 -9.04 0.29
CA LEU A 153 -2.86 -9.88 1.50
C LEU A 153 -2.64 -9.06 2.78
N LEU A 154 -1.73 -8.09 2.76
CA LEU A 154 -1.51 -7.15 3.87
C LEU A 154 -2.80 -6.43 4.22
N CYS A 155 -3.44 -5.79 3.24
CA CYS A 155 -4.69 -5.06 3.44
C CYS A 155 -5.79 -5.96 4.02
N TYR A 156 -5.92 -7.20 3.52
CA TYR A 156 -6.84 -8.19 4.06
C TYR A 156 -6.57 -8.51 5.53
N THR A 157 -5.32 -8.79 5.91
CA THR A 157 -4.98 -9.11 7.32
C THR A 157 -5.20 -7.91 8.26
N GLN A 158 -4.94 -6.69 7.79
CA GLN A 158 -5.10 -5.49 8.59
C GLN A 158 -6.57 -5.08 8.77
N LEU A 159 -7.41 -5.26 7.75
CA LEU A 159 -8.87 -5.07 7.86
C LEU A 159 -9.46 -6.02 8.91
N ASN A 160 -9.12 -7.31 8.83
CA ASN A 160 -9.53 -8.30 9.83
C ASN A 160 -8.98 -7.98 11.23
N GLY A 161 -7.78 -7.41 11.30
CA GLY A 161 -7.14 -7.01 12.55
C GLY A 161 -7.64 -5.70 13.15
N LYS A 162 -8.40 -4.88 12.41
CA LYS A 162 -8.81 -3.52 12.79
C LYS A 162 -7.65 -2.69 13.36
N THR A 163 -6.52 -2.75 12.67
CA THR A 163 -5.26 -2.16 13.13
C THR A 163 -5.29 -0.63 12.98
N ALA A 164 -5.49 0.12 14.07
CA ALA A 164 -5.66 1.58 14.01
C ALA A 164 -4.45 2.31 13.39
N VAL A 165 -3.22 1.84 13.63
CA VAL A 165 -1.99 2.45 13.09
C VAL A 165 -1.89 2.45 11.56
N SER A 166 -2.70 1.62 10.89
CA SER A 166 -2.64 1.42 9.44
C SER A 166 -2.93 2.68 8.61
N TRP A 167 -3.64 3.67 9.14
CA TRP A 167 -3.97 4.88 8.38
C TRP A 167 -2.71 5.68 7.98
N ILE A 168 -1.66 5.67 8.82
CA ILE A 168 -0.38 6.34 8.47
C ILE A 168 0.27 5.62 7.29
N VAL A 169 0.34 4.29 7.37
CA VAL A 169 0.95 3.44 6.33
C VAL A 169 0.19 3.60 5.01
N ILE A 170 -1.14 3.60 5.05
CA ILE A 170 -1.97 3.81 3.86
C ILE A 170 -1.78 5.21 3.31
N SER A 171 -1.84 6.26 4.12
CA SER A 171 -1.67 7.64 3.65
C SER A 171 -0.31 7.86 3.00
N LEU A 172 0.77 7.35 3.58
CA LEU A 172 2.11 7.44 2.99
C LEU A 172 2.20 6.63 1.69
N ASN A 173 1.62 5.44 1.63
CA ASN A 173 1.54 4.66 0.39
C ASN A 173 0.74 5.38 -0.70
N LEU A 174 -0.42 5.93 -0.38
CA LEU A 174 -1.28 6.66 -1.32
C LEU A 174 -0.56 7.91 -1.84
N LEU A 175 0.15 8.66 -0.99
CA LEU A 175 0.97 9.80 -1.41
C LEU A 175 2.02 9.39 -2.44
N VAL A 176 2.75 8.31 -2.17
CA VAL A 176 3.75 7.78 -3.10
C VAL A 176 3.08 7.28 -4.39
N HIS A 177 1.91 6.63 -4.30
CA HIS A 177 1.15 6.13 -5.44
C HIS A 177 0.64 7.26 -6.34
N VAL A 178 0.19 8.38 -5.77
CA VAL A 178 -0.18 9.57 -6.55
C VAL A 178 0.98 9.99 -7.46
N VAL A 179 2.18 10.12 -6.90
CA VAL A 179 3.37 10.56 -7.66
C VAL A 179 3.86 9.47 -8.62
N MET A 180 3.82 8.20 -8.21
CA MET A 180 4.27 7.06 -9.01
C MET A 180 3.38 6.85 -10.25
N TYR A 181 2.06 6.81 -10.08
CA TYR A 181 1.13 6.62 -11.19
C TYR A 181 1.08 7.82 -12.11
N TYR A 182 1.21 9.05 -11.58
CA TYR A 182 1.39 10.23 -12.41
C TYR A 182 2.67 10.13 -13.26
N TYR A 183 3.77 9.67 -12.67
CA TYR A 183 5.02 9.43 -13.41
C TYR A 183 4.81 8.40 -14.54
N TYR A 184 4.10 7.30 -14.30
CA TYR A 184 3.82 6.29 -15.33
C TYR A 184 2.88 6.79 -16.42
N TYR A 185 1.85 7.55 -16.06
CA TYR A 185 0.97 8.22 -17.02
C TYR A 185 1.76 9.17 -17.95
N ALA A 186 2.58 10.05 -17.36
CA ALA A 186 3.36 11.03 -18.10
C ALA A 186 4.43 10.37 -18.99
N THR A 187 5.15 9.38 -18.48
CA THR A 187 6.16 8.66 -19.27
C THR A 187 5.56 7.80 -20.38
N ALA A 188 4.35 7.26 -20.19
CA ALA A 188 3.61 6.59 -21.26
C ALA A 188 3.20 7.56 -22.38
N GLY A 189 2.97 8.84 -22.05
CA GLY A 189 2.77 9.93 -23.00
C GLY A 189 4.05 10.45 -23.68
N GLY A 190 5.21 9.83 -23.40
CA GLY A 190 6.49 10.20 -24.00
C GLY A 190 7.30 11.23 -23.21
N ALA A 191 6.83 11.67 -22.04
CA ALA A 191 7.57 12.61 -21.21
C ALA A 191 8.87 11.97 -20.67
N LYS A 192 10.00 12.70 -20.79
CA LYS A 192 11.28 12.30 -20.21
C LYS A 192 11.45 12.95 -18.86
N ILE A 193 11.27 12.18 -17.79
CA ILE A 193 11.30 12.69 -16.41
C ILE A 193 12.65 12.38 -15.75
N TRP A 194 13.38 13.42 -15.35
CA TRP A 194 14.71 13.33 -14.73
C TRP A 194 14.69 12.85 -13.27
N TRP A 195 13.59 13.08 -12.56
CA TRP A 195 13.48 12.81 -11.12
C TRP A 195 13.09 11.37 -10.76
N LYS A 196 13.17 10.41 -11.68
CA LYS A 196 12.87 8.98 -11.43
C LYS A 196 13.59 8.43 -10.19
N LYS A 197 14.84 8.84 -9.95
CA LYS A 197 15.61 8.39 -8.78
C LYS A 197 14.99 8.84 -7.45
N TYR A 198 14.45 10.06 -7.40
CA TYR A 198 13.79 10.59 -6.21
C TYR A 198 12.49 9.86 -5.92
N LEU A 199 11.80 9.32 -6.93
CA LEU A 199 10.64 8.44 -6.73
C LEU A 199 11.00 7.19 -5.93
N THR A 200 12.08 6.51 -6.29
CA THR A 200 12.55 5.35 -5.51
C THR A 200 13.04 5.75 -4.11
N SER A 201 13.66 6.92 -3.96
CA SER A 201 14.01 7.44 -2.63
C SER A 201 12.77 7.71 -1.76
N MET A 202 11.70 8.27 -2.33
CA MET A 202 10.44 8.50 -1.60
C MET A 202 9.81 7.18 -1.14
N GLN A 203 9.80 6.14 -2.00
CA GLN A 203 9.35 4.80 -1.63
C GLN A 203 10.14 4.21 -0.46
N ILE A 204 11.47 4.36 -0.45
CA ILE A 204 12.31 3.88 0.66
C ILE A 204 12.01 4.68 1.93
N THR A 205 11.93 6.01 1.85
CA THR A 205 11.61 6.86 3.00
C THR A 205 10.24 6.51 3.59
N GLN A 206 9.25 6.23 2.75
CA GLN A 206 7.93 5.76 3.15
C GLN A 206 8.05 4.51 4.04
N PHE A 207 8.72 3.46 3.55
CA PHE A 207 8.87 2.22 4.33
C PHE A 207 9.65 2.40 5.64
N VAL A 208 10.64 3.30 5.68
CA VAL A 208 11.36 3.62 6.93
C VAL A 208 10.42 4.22 7.98
N ILE A 209 9.57 5.18 7.56
CA ILE A 209 8.59 5.79 8.45
C ILE A 209 7.54 4.76 8.87
N ASP A 210 7.00 3.99 7.92
CA ASP A 210 6.00 2.95 8.17
C ASP A 210 6.50 1.95 9.22
N LEU A 211 7.73 1.46 9.08
CA LEU A 211 8.34 0.55 10.05
C LEU A 211 8.50 1.20 11.42
N GLY A 212 8.94 2.45 11.50
CA GLY A 212 9.08 3.16 12.78
C GLY A 212 7.76 3.19 13.56
N VAL A 213 6.67 3.55 12.88
CA VAL A 213 5.35 3.64 13.51
C VAL A 213 4.77 2.26 13.82
N VAL A 214 4.89 1.29 12.90
CA VAL A 214 4.35 -0.08 13.11
C VAL A 214 5.10 -0.82 14.21
N TYR A 215 6.44 -0.73 14.26
CA TYR A 215 7.21 -1.31 15.35
C TYR A 215 6.86 -0.65 16.69
N PHE A 216 6.72 0.68 16.73
CA PHE A 216 6.29 1.39 17.92
C PHE A 216 4.92 0.92 18.43
N ALA A 217 3.92 0.82 17.55
CA ALA A 217 2.59 0.34 17.91
C ALA A 217 2.62 -1.11 18.39
N ARG A 218 3.39 -1.98 17.72
CA ARG A 218 3.57 -3.38 18.12
C ARG A 218 4.25 -3.50 19.48
N THR A 219 5.32 -2.75 19.73
CA THR A 219 6.02 -2.80 21.02
C THR A 219 5.11 -2.30 22.14
N SER A 220 4.33 -1.24 21.90
CA SER A 220 3.36 -0.73 22.87
C SER A 220 2.30 -1.78 23.22
N PHE A 221 1.76 -2.48 22.22
CA PHE A 221 0.83 -3.60 22.41
C PHE A 221 1.42 -4.72 23.28
N ILE A 222 2.64 -5.18 22.95
CA ILE A 222 3.29 -6.28 23.67
C ILE A 222 3.63 -5.89 25.11
N MET A 223 4.18 -4.69 25.30
CA MET A 223 4.56 -4.20 26.63
C MET A 223 3.33 -4.05 27.52
N TRP A 224 2.24 -3.52 26.98
CA TRP A 224 0.97 -3.42 27.71
C TRP A 224 0.44 -4.79 28.13
N GLN A 225 0.35 -5.74 27.19
CA GLN A 225 -0.17 -7.08 27.48
C GLN A 225 0.71 -7.89 28.45
N ARG A 226 2.03 -7.79 28.33
CA ARG A 226 2.97 -8.62 29.10
C ARG A 226 3.34 -8.04 30.46
N LEU A 227 3.43 -6.71 30.57
CA LEU A 227 3.93 -6.05 31.78
C LEU A 227 2.81 -5.37 32.57
N VAL A 228 1.96 -4.59 31.90
CA VAL A 228 0.91 -3.81 32.59
C VAL A 228 -0.27 -4.69 32.94
N PHE A 229 -0.84 -5.42 31.97
CA PHE A 229 -2.01 -6.27 32.20
C PHE A 229 -1.74 -7.41 33.19
N ARG A 230 -0.49 -7.90 33.25
CA ARG A 230 -0.05 -8.92 34.22
C ARG A 230 0.34 -8.36 35.58
N GLY A 231 0.24 -7.04 35.79
CA GLY A 231 0.50 -6.39 37.08
C GLY A 231 1.96 -6.24 37.47
N TYR A 232 2.91 -6.51 36.56
CA TYR A 232 4.34 -6.32 36.83
C TYR A 232 4.73 -4.85 36.89
N VAL A 233 4.03 -3.99 36.14
CA VAL A 233 4.33 -2.56 36.06
C VAL A 233 3.05 -1.73 36.10
N PRO A 234 2.99 -0.64 36.89
CA PRO A 234 1.86 0.28 36.88
C PRO A 234 1.56 0.86 35.49
N ASN A 235 0.28 1.12 35.22
CA ASN A 235 -0.23 1.62 33.93
C ASN A 235 0.29 3.00 33.52
N TRP A 236 0.82 3.81 34.43
CA TRP A 236 1.35 5.15 34.14
C TRP A 236 2.81 5.14 33.63
N ILE A 237 3.49 3.99 33.66
CA ILE A 237 4.88 3.86 33.21
C ILE A 237 4.98 3.62 31.69
N PHE A 238 3.93 3.06 31.08
CA PHE A 238 3.91 2.76 29.65
C PHE A 238 2.70 3.41 28.97
N PHE A 239 2.82 3.61 27.66
CA PHE A 239 1.68 4.01 26.84
C PHE A 239 0.59 2.91 26.86
N ASP A 240 -0.67 3.32 26.72
CA ASP A 240 -1.83 2.43 26.71
C ASP A 240 -1.76 1.35 25.61
N ASN A 241 -2.69 0.40 25.62
CA ASN A 241 -2.75 -0.63 24.59
C ASN A 241 -3.03 -0.03 23.19
N CYS A 242 -2.42 -0.61 22.15
CA CYS A 242 -2.74 -0.28 20.76
C CYS A 242 -3.83 -1.20 20.19
N ALA A 243 -4.76 -0.63 19.44
CA ALA A 243 -5.82 -1.37 18.77
C ALA A 243 -5.28 -2.15 17.57
N GLY A 244 -5.57 -3.45 17.55
CA GLY A 244 -5.16 -4.35 16.49
C GLY A 244 -5.15 -5.79 16.98
N SER A 245 -5.06 -6.74 16.04
CA SER A 245 -4.78 -8.14 16.37
C SER A 245 -3.27 -8.41 16.32
N GLU A 246 -2.81 -9.28 17.23
CA GLU A 246 -1.40 -9.70 17.27
C GLU A 246 -0.94 -10.30 15.92
N PRO A 247 -1.67 -11.24 15.29
CA PRO A 247 -1.25 -11.81 14.01
C PRO A 247 -1.11 -10.76 12.90
N ALA A 248 -2.03 -9.79 12.83
CA ALA A 248 -1.95 -8.71 11.85
C ALA A 248 -0.73 -7.83 12.07
N ALA A 249 -0.39 -7.50 13.32
CA ALA A 249 0.79 -6.69 13.64
C ALA A 249 2.10 -7.39 13.26
N TYR A 250 2.25 -8.68 13.57
CA TYR A 250 3.44 -9.46 13.20
C TYR A 250 3.58 -9.62 11.68
N PHE A 251 2.48 -9.97 11.02
CA PHE A 251 2.46 -10.12 9.56
C PHE A 251 2.81 -8.80 8.87
N GLY A 252 2.20 -7.69 9.29
CA GLY A 252 2.46 -6.37 8.74
C GLY A 252 3.89 -5.91 8.94
N ALA A 253 4.46 -6.07 10.14
CA ALA A 253 5.85 -5.71 10.41
C ALA A 253 6.84 -6.53 9.57
N GLY A 254 6.61 -7.85 9.47
CA GLY A 254 7.45 -8.75 8.67
C GLY A 254 7.43 -8.38 7.18
N LEU A 255 6.24 -8.11 6.64
CA LEU A 255 6.09 -7.80 5.22
C LEU A 255 6.68 -6.43 4.86
N LEU A 256 6.39 -5.39 5.65
CA LEU A 256 6.98 -4.06 5.43
C LEU A 256 8.52 -4.10 5.53
N THR A 257 9.06 -4.93 6.43
CA THR A 257 10.50 -5.14 6.55
C THR A 257 11.05 -5.76 5.27
N SER A 258 10.39 -6.78 4.73
CA SER A 258 10.78 -7.39 3.46
C SER A 258 10.76 -6.39 2.29
N TYR A 259 9.78 -5.49 2.26
CA TYR A 259 9.68 -4.45 1.23
C TYR A 259 10.85 -3.48 1.31
N LEU A 260 11.19 -2.98 2.50
CA LEU A 260 12.32 -2.09 2.67
C LEU A 260 13.61 -2.71 2.12
N PHE A 261 13.88 -3.97 2.44
CA PHE A 261 15.05 -4.69 1.92
C PHE A 261 15.04 -4.80 0.39
N LEU A 262 13.91 -5.20 -0.20
CA LEU A 262 13.80 -5.36 -1.66
C LEU A 262 13.93 -4.02 -2.40
N PHE A 263 13.39 -2.93 -1.86
CA PHE A 263 13.52 -1.60 -2.45
C PHE A 263 14.95 -1.05 -2.33
N ILE A 264 15.64 -1.30 -1.22
CA ILE A 264 17.06 -0.98 -1.06
C ILE A 264 17.91 -1.76 -2.07
N ASP A 265 17.71 -3.08 -2.19
CA ASP A 265 18.42 -3.91 -3.18
C ASP A 265 18.16 -3.41 -4.61
N PHE A 266 16.90 -3.13 -4.96
CA PHE A 266 16.54 -2.55 -6.25
C PHE A 266 17.25 -1.22 -6.51
N TYR A 267 17.29 -0.31 -5.52
CA TYR A 267 17.96 0.98 -5.64
C TYR A 267 19.46 0.83 -5.84
N ILE A 268 20.11 -0.06 -5.07
CA ILE A 268 21.54 -0.34 -5.19
C ILE A 268 21.84 -0.90 -6.58
N ARG A 269 21.12 -1.92 -7.05
CA ARG A 269 21.35 -2.53 -8.36
C ARG A 269 21.13 -1.55 -9.52
N THR A 270 20.08 -0.74 -9.43
CA THR A 270 19.69 0.17 -10.52
C THR A 270 20.58 1.41 -10.60
N TYR A 271 20.89 2.04 -9.46
CA TYR A 271 21.53 3.35 -9.44
C TYR A 271 23.00 3.32 -9.02
N LYS A 272 23.41 2.41 -8.12
CA LYS A 272 24.81 2.29 -7.68
C LYS A 272 25.59 1.27 -8.51
N GLY A 273 25.01 0.11 -8.79
CA GLY A 273 25.62 -0.95 -9.61
C GLY A 273 25.86 -0.54 -11.06
N GLY A 274 24.93 0.21 -11.65
CA GLY A 274 25.10 0.79 -13.00
C GLY A 274 26.17 1.89 -13.08
N ALA A 275 26.36 2.66 -12.00
CA ALA A 275 27.41 3.67 -11.91
C ALA A 275 28.82 3.05 -11.83
N ALA A 276 28.97 1.94 -11.10
CA ALA A 276 30.23 1.19 -11.02
C ALA A 276 30.64 0.58 -12.38
N LYS A 277 29.69 0.00 -13.13
CA LYS A 277 29.97 -0.51 -14.50
C LYS A 277 30.33 0.59 -15.50
N LYS A 278 29.69 1.77 -15.44
CA LYS A 278 30.04 2.92 -16.29
C LYS A 278 31.39 3.56 -15.92
N GLY A 279 31.77 3.54 -14.65
CA GLY A 279 33.09 4.01 -14.19
C GLY A 279 34.24 3.07 -14.59
N GLY A 280 34.02 1.75 -14.52
CA GLY A 280 34.99 0.76 -14.98
C GLY A 280 35.27 0.82 -16.48
N ALA A 281 34.22 0.86 -17.30
CA ALA A 281 34.36 0.95 -18.77
C ALA A 281 35.00 2.27 -19.26
N LYS A 282 34.99 3.33 -18.43
CA LYS A 282 35.67 4.60 -18.73
C LYS A 282 37.15 4.57 -18.37
N LYS A 283 37.56 3.74 -17.39
CA LYS A 283 38.98 3.51 -17.04
C LYS A 283 39.67 2.59 -18.04
N THR A 284 39.00 1.54 -18.53
CA THR A 284 39.60 0.59 -19.50
C THR A 284 39.73 1.14 -20.93
N LYS A 285 39.20 2.33 -21.21
CA LYS A 285 39.37 3.03 -22.51
C LYS A 285 40.38 4.18 -22.45
N ALA A 286 41.03 4.37 -21.31
CA ALA A 286 42.02 5.43 -21.08
C ALA A 286 43.42 4.87 -20.77
N GLU A 287 43.63 3.56 -20.99
CA GLU A 287 44.93 2.89 -21.05
C GLU A 287 45.27 2.54 -22.49
#